data_AF-A0A2D5AW76-F1
#
_entry.id   AF-A0A2D5AW76-F1
#
_cell.length_a   1.000
_cell.length_b   1.000
_cell.length_c   1.000
_cell.angle_alpha   90.00
_cell.angle_beta   90.00
_cell.angle_gamma   90.00
#
_symmetry.space_group_name_H-M   'P 1'
#
loop_
_entity.id
_entity.type
_entity.pdbx_description
1 polymer ?
#
loop_
_entity_poly.entity_id
_entity_poly.type
_entity_poly.pdbx_seq_one_letter_code
_entity_poly.pdbx_strand_id
1 'polypeptide(L)'
;MTWEGSGEVRLTGLFVMEEHSRTSQRAEFVIDASISVENTGLSVHWSAPDAGDPVRNIRVWLPGMENAGKIFWPPYIEKVRMLNSGRGPSSWRTLDWTRVNDYGPLGPDAFSFTLNGRVTPASPSQGTPLGIATEYQVAFANEVGVDLHYQVPHRGSMSEWDYLLFLFETYLIIRDGAPAVPGINGGRPFEGLDPALHVTLELSNEIWNPGFPVHLWMLDQSLINGLTVHEQIASQIELVFDIAEGVFMGDPRLRKYIGGTLNNSGYLQQIVDALRPGLHIDAVGPAAYFGPHPSVMDLWIEDADTVTGECPSCPGADEILVAARAEIPSLRPGLEAHRTLADTYINPDGSSPRLVLYEAGQSFKSLFQPWAPQANLAQSKSAMYDAYTNDLIPLLVEEGVDEVLWYSFMTDQTPDVLAPYGIWNDMNQLITSPVPESYVPEGAPKAAAISRGPPLRPDCPLARSFLRTASGNPLSLTTTSPSLGKSLQVAVDLGRTGHPLAFVFSFTDPASIVLAEGQTLLTLGPALFSLPLVGSPSATGNIVIPNDPQLSGMKFSLQAAHIGGGQTFALSNARDLVLGR
;
A
#
# COMPACT_ATOMS: atom_id res chain seq x y z
N MET A 1 16.33 5.46 -24.91
CA MET A 1 15.98 4.04 -25.21
C MET A 1 17.16 3.36 -25.88
N THR A 2 17.45 2.11 -25.52
CA THR A 2 18.49 1.27 -26.14
C THR A 2 17.91 -0.09 -26.48
N TRP A 3 18.47 -0.79 -27.47
CA TRP A 3 18.11 -2.17 -27.80
C TRP A 3 19.30 -2.91 -28.40
N GLU A 4 19.21 -4.23 -28.43
CA GLU A 4 20.14 -5.10 -29.16
C GLU A 4 19.46 -5.68 -30.39
N GLY A 5 20.28 -6.15 -31.33
CA GLY A 5 19.83 -6.76 -32.56
C GLY A 5 19.67 -5.79 -33.71
N SER A 6 19.38 -6.35 -34.87
CA SER A 6 19.06 -5.61 -36.08
C SER A 6 17.56 -5.39 -36.17
N GLY A 7 17.18 -4.20 -36.62
CA GLY A 7 15.80 -3.75 -36.68
C GLY A 7 15.63 -2.34 -36.13
N GLU A 8 14.44 -1.79 -36.29
CA GLU A 8 14.11 -0.46 -35.84
C GLU A 8 13.23 -0.54 -34.60
N VAL A 9 13.59 0.21 -33.55
CA VAL A 9 12.76 0.39 -32.36
C VAL A 9 12.36 1.85 -32.22
N ARG A 10 11.07 2.10 -32.00
CA ARG A 10 10.47 3.43 -31.82
C ARG A 10 9.70 3.50 -30.52
N LEU A 11 9.74 4.67 -29.89
CA LEU A 11 8.83 5.04 -28.82
C LEU A 11 7.75 5.93 -29.43
N THR A 12 6.48 5.60 -29.20
CA THR A 12 5.32 6.37 -29.64
C THR A 12 4.46 6.73 -28.44
N GLY A 13 3.62 7.74 -28.60
CA GLY A 13 2.73 8.24 -27.56
C GLY A 13 2.44 9.72 -27.82
N LEU A 14 1.32 10.22 -27.30
CA LEU A 14 0.92 11.62 -27.50
C LEU A 14 1.92 12.64 -26.93
N PHE A 15 2.76 12.21 -26.00
CA PHE A 15 3.77 13.04 -25.33
C PHE A 15 5.15 12.98 -25.95
N VAL A 16 5.39 12.08 -26.91
CA VAL A 16 6.68 11.97 -27.59
C VAL A 16 6.76 13.12 -28.58
N MET A 17 7.40 14.22 -28.16
CA MET A 17 7.46 15.45 -28.94
C MET A 17 8.47 15.32 -30.08
N GLU A 18 9.66 14.84 -29.72
CA GLU A 18 10.81 14.80 -30.61
C GLU A 18 11.66 13.58 -30.31
N GLU A 19 12.35 13.09 -31.34
CA GLU A 19 13.39 12.08 -31.24
C GLU A 19 14.74 12.71 -31.63
N HIS A 20 15.77 12.39 -30.85
CA HIS A 20 17.13 12.85 -31.08
C HIS A 20 18.13 11.70 -30.96
N SER A 21 19.37 11.97 -31.38
CA SER A 21 20.53 11.12 -31.13
C SER A 21 20.36 9.65 -31.55
N ARG A 22 19.56 9.38 -32.60
CA ARG A 22 19.32 8.02 -33.09
C ARG A 22 20.60 7.42 -33.66
N THR A 23 20.90 6.21 -33.23
CA THR A 23 21.90 5.31 -33.80
C THR A 23 21.24 3.98 -34.16
N SER A 24 22.01 2.97 -34.57
CA SER A 24 21.48 1.64 -34.87
C SER A 24 20.87 0.92 -33.65
N GLN A 25 21.20 1.33 -32.43
CA GLN A 25 20.84 0.63 -31.17
C GLN A 25 20.45 1.59 -30.03
N ARG A 26 20.24 2.87 -30.35
CA ARG A 26 19.87 3.92 -29.39
C ARG A 26 18.96 4.94 -30.05
N ALA A 27 17.99 5.44 -29.29
CA ALA A 27 17.26 6.66 -29.61
C ALA A 27 16.94 7.41 -28.32
N GLU A 28 17.03 8.75 -28.35
CA GLU A 28 16.66 9.63 -27.25
C GLU A 28 15.35 10.33 -27.62
N PHE A 29 14.47 10.55 -26.63
CA PHE A 29 13.15 11.13 -26.87
C PHE A 29 12.90 12.28 -25.89
N VAL A 30 12.27 13.33 -26.38
CA VAL A 30 11.73 14.41 -25.54
C VAL A 30 10.27 14.09 -25.23
N ILE A 31 9.97 14.01 -23.94
CA ILE A 31 8.61 13.76 -23.44
C ILE A 31 8.09 15.04 -22.80
N ASP A 32 6.97 15.57 -23.28
CA ASP A 32 6.29 16.69 -22.63
C ASP A 32 5.15 16.20 -21.75
N ALA A 33 5.44 16.08 -20.45
CA ALA A 33 4.47 15.65 -19.44
C ALA A 33 3.39 16.70 -19.14
N SER A 34 3.51 17.94 -19.63
CA SER A 34 2.53 19.01 -19.42
C SER A 34 1.34 18.97 -20.39
N ILE A 35 1.45 18.18 -21.46
CA ILE A 35 0.42 18.06 -22.52
C ILE A 35 -0.83 17.29 -22.05
N SER A 36 -0.91 16.84 -20.78
CA SER A 36 -2.00 15.98 -20.32
C SER A 36 -2.83 16.48 -19.13
N VAL A 37 -4.14 16.31 -19.28
CA VAL A 37 -5.16 16.13 -18.23
C VAL A 37 -5.57 14.64 -18.08
N GLU A 38 -4.91 13.72 -18.81
CA GLU A 38 -5.28 12.30 -18.90
C GLU A 38 -4.05 11.36 -19.04
N ASN A 39 -4.10 10.18 -18.40
CA ASN A 39 -3.04 9.16 -18.47
C ASN A 39 -3.02 8.50 -19.86
N THR A 40 -2.14 8.95 -20.77
CA THR A 40 -1.93 8.25 -22.06
C THR A 40 -0.60 7.50 -22.05
N GLY A 41 -0.60 6.29 -22.62
CA GLY A 41 0.54 5.38 -22.55
C GLY A 41 1.70 5.78 -23.47
N LEU A 42 2.90 5.33 -23.13
CA LEU A 42 4.03 5.25 -24.05
C LEU A 42 4.09 3.82 -24.61
N SER A 43 4.17 3.69 -25.93
CA SER A 43 4.23 2.40 -26.60
C SER A 43 5.58 2.21 -27.26
N VAL A 44 6.18 1.03 -27.07
CA VAL A 44 7.39 0.62 -27.78
C VAL A 44 6.98 -0.22 -28.99
N HIS A 45 7.32 0.26 -30.18
CA HIS A 45 7.16 -0.50 -31.41
C HIS A 45 8.52 -0.94 -31.92
N TRP A 46 8.58 -2.15 -32.48
CA TRP A 46 9.74 -2.59 -33.22
C TRP A 46 9.32 -3.16 -34.58
N SER A 47 10.19 -3.04 -35.57
CA SER A 47 9.95 -3.53 -36.92
C SER A 47 11.22 -4.07 -37.56
N ALA A 48 11.04 -4.87 -38.62
CA ALA A 48 12.09 -5.47 -39.42
C ALA A 48 13.20 -6.21 -38.62
N PRO A 49 12.88 -7.08 -37.64
CA PRO A 49 13.92 -7.89 -37.02
C PRO A 49 14.48 -8.89 -38.04
N ASP A 50 15.81 -8.95 -38.19
CA ASP A 50 16.46 -10.10 -38.85
C ASP A 50 16.27 -11.33 -37.96
N ALA A 51 15.83 -12.45 -38.54
CA ALA A 51 15.71 -13.70 -37.82
C ALA A 51 17.05 -14.20 -37.26
N GLY A 52 18.18 -13.85 -37.90
CA GLY A 52 19.53 -14.16 -37.46
C GLY A 52 20.08 -13.22 -36.37
N ASP A 53 19.49 -12.04 -36.20
CA ASP A 53 19.85 -11.06 -35.16
C ASP A 53 18.63 -10.25 -34.73
N PRO A 54 17.68 -10.85 -33.97
CA PRO A 54 16.41 -10.24 -33.65
C PRO A 54 16.57 -9.07 -32.67
N VAL A 55 15.68 -8.08 -32.79
CA VAL A 55 15.50 -7.03 -31.78
C VAL A 55 15.22 -7.68 -30.42
N ARG A 56 16.02 -7.33 -29.41
CA ARG A 56 15.91 -7.85 -28.03
C ARG A 56 16.43 -6.82 -27.04
N ASN A 57 16.26 -7.07 -25.74
CA ASN A 57 16.79 -6.24 -24.66
C ASN A 57 16.44 -4.75 -24.82
N ILE A 58 15.21 -4.44 -25.25
CA ILE A 58 14.75 -3.05 -25.36
C ILE A 58 14.66 -2.47 -23.95
N ARG A 59 15.37 -1.37 -23.71
CA ARG A 59 15.39 -0.66 -22.43
C ARG A 59 14.99 0.79 -22.64
N VAL A 60 13.97 1.21 -21.91
CA VAL A 60 13.58 2.62 -21.82
C VAL A 60 14.22 3.18 -20.55
N TRP A 61 15.10 4.15 -20.73
CA TRP A 61 15.82 4.81 -19.64
C TRP A 61 15.27 6.20 -19.45
N LEU A 62 15.07 6.59 -18.20
CA LEU A 62 14.86 7.99 -17.84
C LEU A 62 16.22 8.72 -17.81
N PRO A 63 16.25 10.05 -17.95
CA PRO A 63 17.49 10.81 -17.96
C PRO A 63 18.38 10.46 -16.75
N GLY A 64 19.64 10.08 -17.00
CA GLY A 64 20.61 9.70 -15.96
C GLY A 64 20.48 8.28 -15.39
N MET A 65 19.50 7.48 -15.82
CA MET A 65 19.31 6.09 -15.36
C MET A 65 20.13 5.07 -16.15
N GLU A 66 20.58 5.43 -17.33
CA GLU A 66 21.37 4.53 -18.15
C GLU A 66 22.69 4.19 -17.45
N ASN A 67 22.94 2.90 -17.23
CA ASN A 67 24.08 2.37 -16.45
C ASN A 67 24.05 2.65 -14.94
N ALA A 68 22.96 3.20 -14.38
CA ALA A 68 22.84 3.42 -12.94
C ALA A 68 22.85 2.11 -12.13
N GLY A 69 22.68 0.96 -12.78
CA GLY A 69 22.68 -0.36 -12.13
C GLY A 69 21.54 -0.55 -11.14
N LYS A 70 20.49 0.28 -11.24
CA LYS A 70 19.26 0.23 -10.46
C LYS A 70 18.20 -0.56 -11.23
N ILE A 71 17.52 -1.45 -10.51
CA ILE A 71 16.43 -2.27 -11.07
C ILE A 71 15.19 -1.39 -11.28
N PHE A 72 14.86 -0.58 -10.28
CA PHE A 72 13.71 0.32 -10.28
C PHE A 72 14.13 1.76 -10.44
N TRP A 73 13.21 2.59 -10.96
CA TRP A 73 13.42 4.02 -11.08
C TRP A 73 13.39 4.69 -9.69
N PRO A 74 14.47 5.35 -9.23
CA PRO A 74 14.55 5.86 -7.86
C PRO A 74 13.45 6.83 -7.46
N PRO A 75 12.99 7.77 -8.32
CA PRO A 75 11.82 8.59 -8.01
C PRO A 75 10.53 7.79 -7.80
N TYR A 76 10.35 6.64 -8.45
CA TYR A 76 9.20 5.77 -8.17
C TYR A 76 9.34 5.11 -6.80
N ILE A 77 10.52 4.56 -6.47
CA ILE A 77 10.80 4.00 -5.14
C ILE A 77 10.59 5.06 -4.05
N GLU A 78 11.13 6.25 -4.25
CA GLU A 78 10.97 7.36 -3.29
C GLU A 78 9.51 7.76 -3.18
N LYS A 79 8.78 7.84 -4.30
CA LYS A 79 7.34 8.10 -4.29
C LYS A 79 6.62 7.06 -3.42
N VAL A 80 6.88 5.77 -3.61
CA VAL A 80 6.24 4.68 -2.84
C VAL A 80 6.60 4.76 -1.36
N ARG A 81 7.86 5.01 -1.00
CA ARG A 81 8.28 5.21 0.40
C ARG A 81 7.63 6.43 1.06
N MET A 82 7.44 7.50 0.28
CA MET A 82 6.85 8.74 0.77
C MET A 82 5.34 8.66 0.98
N LEU A 83 4.68 7.62 0.46
CA LEU A 83 3.27 7.38 0.74
C LEU A 83 3.05 7.11 2.25
N ASN A 84 1.80 7.23 2.71
CA ASN A 84 1.43 7.13 4.14
C ASN A 84 2.28 8.05 5.03
N SER A 85 2.39 9.32 4.64
CA SER A 85 3.17 10.34 5.35
C SER A 85 4.63 9.93 5.61
N GLY A 86 5.27 9.27 4.64
CA GLY A 86 6.66 8.81 4.74
C GLY A 86 6.85 7.48 5.46
N ARG A 87 5.77 6.75 5.79
CA ARG A 87 5.84 5.39 6.34
C ARG A 87 5.85 4.30 5.27
N GLY A 88 5.47 4.61 4.04
CA GLY A 88 5.26 3.64 2.97
C GLY A 88 4.09 2.68 3.24
N PRO A 89 3.89 1.68 2.36
CA PRO A 89 3.00 0.55 2.61
C PRO A 89 3.53 -0.29 3.78
N SER A 90 2.67 -0.95 4.55
CA SER A 90 3.12 -2.04 5.44
C SER A 90 3.55 -3.26 4.63
N SER A 91 2.89 -3.50 3.50
CA SER A 91 3.07 -4.66 2.65
C SER A 91 2.79 -4.35 1.18
N TRP A 92 3.38 -5.13 0.28
CA TRP A 92 3.13 -5.10 -1.16
C TRP A 92 2.43 -6.39 -1.61
N ARG A 93 1.16 -6.26 -2.05
CA ARG A 93 0.36 -7.39 -2.57
C ARG A 93 0.63 -7.55 -4.07
N THR A 94 1.28 -8.64 -4.47
CA THR A 94 1.79 -8.86 -5.84
C THR A 94 0.74 -9.34 -6.86
N LEU A 95 -0.56 -9.11 -6.62
CA LEU A 95 -1.66 -9.71 -7.37
C LEU A 95 -1.50 -9.54 -8.89
N ASP A 96 -1.38 -8.28 -9.32
CA ASP A 96 -1.28 -7.91 -10.73
C ASP A 96 0.09 -8.29 -11.31
N TRP A 97 1.12 -8.35 -10.47
CA TRP A 97 2.46 -8.72 -10.91
C TRP A 97 2.53 -10.22 -11.16
N THR A 98 1.84 -11.03 -10.36
CA THR A 98 1.79 -12.47 -10.56
C THR A 98 0.70 -12.88 -11.55
N ARG A 99 -0.24 -12.00 -11.93
CA ARG A 99 -1.30 -12.26 -12.93
C ARG A 99 -2.18 -13.48 -12.59
N VAL A 100 -2.37 -13.78 -11.31
CA VAL A 100 -3.10 -14.99 -10.88
C VAL A 100 -4.56 -15.02 -11.33
N ASN A 101 -5.16 -13.86 -11.63
CA ASN A 101 -6.52 -13.76 -12.18
C ASN A 101 -6.60 -14.21 -13.66
N ASP A 102 -5.48 -14.20 -14.39
CA ASP A 102 -5.43 -14.49 -15.83
C ASP A 102 -5.03 -15.96 -16.12
N TYR A 103 -4.72 -16.74 -15.09
CA TYR A 103 -4.20 -18.09 -15.22
C TYR A 103 -5.31 -19.11 -15.44
N GLY A 104 -5.79 -19.26 -16.68
CA GLY A 104 -6.65 -20.36 -17.09
C GLY A 104 -7.40 -20.12 -18.39
N PRO A 105 -8.37 -20.98 -18.74
CA PRO A 105 -8.96 -21.02 -20.09
C PRO A 105 -10.00 -19.94 -20.37
N LEU A 106 -10.12 -18.88 -19.55
CA LEU A 106 -11.13 -17.85 -19.75
C LEU A 106 -10.63 -16.74 -20.68
N GLY A 107 -11.41 -16.47 -21.73
CA GLY A 107 -11.19 -15.34 -22.65
C GLY A 107 -10.38 -15.66 -23.91
N PRO A 108 -10.30 -14.71 -24.85
CA PRO A 108 -9.58 -14.86 -26.12
C PRO A 108 -8.07 -15.02 -25.95
N ASP A 109 -7.52 -14.60 -24.81
CA ASP A 109 -6.09 -14.65 -24.48
C ASP A 109 -5.77 -15.69 -23.39
N ALA A 110 -6.61 -16.72 -23.27
CA ALA A 110 -6.48 -17.82 -22.31
C ALA A 110 -5.03 -18.31 -22.17
N PHE A 111 -4.45 -18.13 -20.98
CA PHE A 111 -3.09 -18.54 -20.68
C PHE A 111 -3.08 -19.76 -19.77
N SER A 112 -2.32 -20.77 -20.15
CA SER A 112 -2.11 -21.96 -19.34
C SER A 112 -0.81 -21.82 -18.55
N PHE A 113 -0.92 -21.62 -17.24
CA PHE A 113 0.24 -21.54 -16.36
C PHE A 113 0.95 -22.90 -16.30
N THR A 114 2.19 -22.95 -16.81
CA THR A 114 3.05 -24.13 -16.82
C THR A 114 4.43 -23.79 -16.25
N LEU A 115 5.16 -24.78 -15.73
CA LEU A 115 6.48 -24.56 -15.16
C LEU A 115 7.46 -23.91 -16.16
N ASN A 116 7.42 -24.34 -17.43
CA ASN A 116 8.24 -23.75 -18.49
C ASN A 116 7.73 -22.37 -18.95
N GLY A 117 6.45 -22.07 -18.72
CA GLY A 117 5.82 -20.79 -19.07
C GLY A 117 5.95 -19.72 -17.99
N ARG A 118 6.57 -20.02 -16.84
CA ARG A 118 6.75 -19.05 -15.75
C ARG A 118 7.67 -17.91 -16.18
N VAL A 119 7.39 -16.71 -15.70
CA VAL A 119 8.29 -15.55 -15.92
C VAL A 119 9.52 -15.71 -15.04
N THR A 120 10.69 -15.56 -15.65
CA THR A 120 11.99 -15.54 -14.98
C THR A 120 12.64 -14.18 -15.24
N PRO A 121 13.72 -13.80 -14.55
CA PRO A 121 14.39 -12.53 -14.83
C PRO A 121 14.85 -12.43 -16.29
N ALA A 122 15.25 -13.56 -16.89
CA ALA A 122 15.68 -13.67 -18.28
C ALA A 122 14.52 -13.64 -19.30
N SER A 123 13.26 -13.70 -18.84
CA SER A 123 12.13 -13.64 -19.75
C SER A 123 12.13 -12.31 -20.52
N PRO A 124 11.82 -12.34 -21.83
CA PRO A 124 11.95 -11.18 -22.71
C PRO A 124 11.01 -10.02 -22.36
N SER A 125 9.98 -10.26 -21.55
CA SER A 125 9.09 -9.24 -21.00
C SER A 125 8.75 -9.53 -19.54
N GLN A 126 8.51 -8.46 -18.78
CA GLN A 126 8.12 -8.44 -17.37
C GLN A 126 6.81 -7.65 -17.19
N GLY A 127 5.81 -7.91 -18.04
CA GLY A 127 4.56 -7.15 -18.06
C GLY A 127 3.52 -7.63 -19.06
N THR A 128 3.66 -8.85 -19.58
CA THR A 128 2.66 -9.51 -20.43
C THR A 128 1.59 -10.18 -19.53
N PRO A 129 0.62 -10.94 -20.08
CA PRO A 129 -0.25 -11.80 -19.27
C PRO A 129 0.50 -12.82 -18.40
N LEU A 130 1.81 -13.01 -18.62
CA LEU A 130 2.65 -13.89 -17.80
C LEU A 130 3.04 -13.26 -16.46
N GLY A 131 3.04 -11.93 -16.36
CA GLY A 131 3.39 -11.18 -15.15
C GLY A 131 4.87 -10.79 -15.05
N ILE A 132 5.34 -10.66 -13.80
CA ILE A 132 6.68 -10.23 -13.39
C ILE A 132 7.31 -11.34 -12.57
N ALA A 133 8.59 -11.64 -12.84
CA ALA A 133 9.33 -12.66 -12.11
C ALA A 133 9.40 -12.38 -10.60
N THR A 134 9.32 -13.44 -9.78
CA THR A 134 9.36 -13.36 -8.31
C THR A 134 10.59 -12.61 -7.79
N GLU A 135 11.73 -12.74 -8.46
CA GLU A 135 12.98 -12.04 -8.11
C GLU A 135 12.82 -10.52 -8.14
N TYR A 136 12.07 -9.97 -9.10
CA TYR A 136 11.78 -8.55 -9.16
C TYR A 136 10.76 -8.13 -8.09
N GLN A 137 9.79 -8.99 -7.76
CA GLN A 137 8.83 -8.73 -6.68
C GLN A 137 9.56 -8.62 -5.33
N VAL A 138 10.48 -9.53 -5.04
CA VAL A 138 11.34 -9.52 -3.83
C VAL A 138 12.26 -8.30 -3.83
N ALA A 139 12.93 -8.02 -4.96
CA ALA A 139 13.81 -6.86 -5.06
C ALA A 139 13.06 -5.53 -4.85
N PHE A 140 11.80 -5.46 -5.30
CA PHE A 140 10.95 -4.29 -5.07
C PHE A 140 10.62 -4.13 -3.58
N ALA A 141 10.18 -5.20 -2.93
CA ALA A 141 9.89 -5.21 -1.49
C ALA A 141 11.10 -4.76 -0.66
N ASN A 142 12.31 -5.28 -0.98
CA ASN A 142 13.56 -4.88 -0.33
C ASN A 142 13.92 -3.40 -0.60
N GLU A 143 13.83 -2.95 -1.84
CA GLU A 143 14.19 -1.56 -2.18
C GLU A 143 13.19 -0.58 -1.56
N VAL A 144 11.90 -0.88 -1.45
CA VAL A 144 10.95 0.01 -0.76
C VAL A 144 11.08 -0.12 0.77
N GLY A 145 11.34 -1.33 1.29
CA GLY A 145 11.36 -1.66 2.71
C GLY A 145 9.98 -2.07 3.24
N VAL A 146 9.27 -2.96 2.52
CA VAL A 146 7.87 -3.37 2.81
C VAL A 146 7.72 -4.87 2.82
N ASP A 147 6.80 -5.40 3.65
CA ASP A 147 6.51 -6.83 3.68
C ASP A 147 6.03 -7.33 2.30
N LEU A 148 6.44 -8.53 1.89
CA LEU A 148 5.99 -9.13 0.64
C LEU A 148 4.69 -9.91 0.87
N HIS A 149 3.59 -9.56 0.23
CA HIS A 149 2.39 -10.39 0.18
C HIS A 149 2.27 -11.04 -1.20
N TYR A 150 2.73 -12.29 -1.27
CA TYR A 150 2.85 -13.05 -2.50
C TYR A 150 1.58 -13.87 -2.79
N GLN A 151 0.90 -13.54 -3.89
CA GLN A 151 -0.22 -14.34 -4.41
C GLN A 151 0.35 -15.55 -5.15
N VAL A 152 0.18 -16.72 -4.58
CA VAL A 152 0.64 -17.99 -5.14
C VAL A 152 -0.31 -18.41 -6.25
N PRO A 153 0.17 -18.56 -7.50
CA PRO A 153 -0.63 -19.13 -8.59
C PRO A 153 -1.24 -20.48 -8.21
N HIS A 154 -2.49 -20.74 -8.56
CA HIS A 154 -3.04 -22.10 -8.46
C HIS A 154 -2.42 -23.02 -9.52
N ARG A 155 -2.52 -24.34 -9.33
CA ARG A 155 -1.85 -25.35 -10.18
C ARG A 155 -2.21 -25.26 -11.67
N GLY A 156 -3.46 -24.91 -11.99
CA GLY A 156 -3.94 -24.86 -13.37
C GLY A 156 -3.75 -26.21 -14.08
N SER A 157 -3.04 -26.20 -15.21
CA SER A 157 -2.79 -27.39 -16.04
C SER A 157 -1.51 -28.15 -15.68
N MET A 158 -0.72 -27.68 -14.72
CA MET A 158 0.52 -28.35 -14.32
C MET A 158 0.25 -29.74 -13.75
N SER A 159 1.21 -30.65 -13.96
CA SER A 159 1.26 -31.87 -13.17
C SER A 159 1.47 -31.52 -11.70
N GLU A 160 1.07 -32.42 -10.79
CA GLU A 160 1.29 -32.23 -9.36
C GLU A 160 2.79 -32.05 -9.04
N TRP A 161 3.65 -32.85 -9.67
CA TRP A 161 5.10 -32.75 -9.48
C TRP A 161 5.68 -31.42 -9.97
N ASP A 162 5.27 -30.95 -11.14
CA ASP A 162 5.75 -29.65 -11.66
C ASP A 162 5.31 -28.49 -10.77
N TYR A 163 4.10 -28.58 -10.20
CA TYR A 163 3.59 -27.56 -9.28
C TYR A 163 4.32 -27.57 -7.94
N LEU A 164 4.61 -28.75 -7.39
CA LEU A 164 5.45 -28.90 -6.19
C LEU A 164 6.84 -28.28 -6.41
N LEU A 165 7.45 -28.54 -7.57
CA LEU A 165 8.74 -27.96 -7.93
C LEU A 165 8.65 -26.44 -8.07
N PHE A 166 7.60 -25.93 -8.72
CA PHE A 166 7.35 -24.49 -8.84
C PHE A 166 7.24 -23.82 -7.46
N LEU A 167 6.45 -24.36 -6.54
CA LEU A 167 6.28 -23.81 -5.19
C LEU A 167 7.63 -23.80 -4.45
N PHE A 168 8.34 -24.93 -4.47
CA PHE A 168 9.62 -25.06 -3.79
C PHE A 168 10.67 -24.07 -4.31
N GLU A 169 10.84 -23.96 -5.63
CA GLU A 169 11.76 -23.01 -6.26
C GLU A 169 11.38 -21.56 -5.95
N THR A 170 10.09 -21.23 -6.02
CA THR A 170 9.58 -19.88 -5.75
C THR A 170 9.85 -19.46 -4.31
N TYR A 171 9.58 -20.32 -3.35
CA TYR A 171 9.83 -20.02 -1.94
C TYR A 171 11.32 -19.96 -1.60
N LEU A 172 12.16 -20.78 -2.24
CA LEU A 172 13.61 -20.64 -2.13
C LEU A 172 14.10 -19.30 -2.68
N ILE A 173 13.55 -18.83 -3.81
CA ILE A 173 13.87 -17.51 -4.36
C ILE A 173 13.48 -16.40 -3.36
N ILE A 174 12.29 -16.50 -2.76
CA ILE A 174 11.86 -15.51 -1.76
C ILE A 174 12.76 -15.55 -0.51
N ARG A 175 13.13 -16.73 -0.03
CA ARG A 175 13.93 -16.89 1.20
C ARG A 175 15.41 -16.54 1.00
N ASP A 176 16.03 -17.09 -0.05
CA ASP A 176 17.49 -17.12 -0.25
C ASP A 176 17.96 -16.22 -1.39
N GLY A 177 17.06 -15.80 -2.27
CA GLY A 177 17.38 -15.09 -3.49
C GLY A 177 17.64 -16.01 -4.68
N ALA A 178 18.15 -15.43 -5.76
CA ALA A 178 18.40 -16.14 -7.02
C ALA A 178 19.81 -15.84 -7.56
N PRO A 179 20.44 -16.80 -8.26
CA PRO A 179 21.75 -16.58 -8.86
C PRO A 179 21.74 -15.44 -9.88
N ALA A 180 22.94 -14.92 -10.17
CA ALA A 180 23.11 -13.86 -11.15
C ALA A 180 22.64 -14.30 -12.55
N VAL A 181 21.91 -13.42 -13.22
CA VAL A 181 21.53 -13.59 -14.63
C VAL A 181 22.37 -12.63 -15.49
N PRO A 182 23.14 -13.12 -16.48
CA PRO A 182 24.00 -12.26 -17.31
C PRO A 182 23.24 -11.09 -17.93
N GLY A 183 23.77 -9.88 -17.76
CA GLY A 183 23.17 -8.65 -18.31
C GLY A 183 21.98 -8.09 -17.52
N ILE A 184 21.52 -8.79 -16.48
CA ILE A 184 20.38 -8.39 -15.63
C ILE A 184 20.89 -8.01 -14.25
N ASN A 185 20.28 -6.99 -13.63
CA ASN A 185 20.70 -6.48 -12.32
C ASN A 185 22.22 -6.19 -12.22
N GLY A 186 22.81 -5.69 -13.32
CA GLY A 186 24.27 -5.47 -13.40
C GLY A 186 25.12 -6.73 -13.30
N GLY A 187 24.55 -7.92 -13.58
CA GLY A 187 25.22 -9.21 -13.45
C GLY A 187 25.35 -9.69 -12.00
N ARG A 188 24.60 -9.11 -11.05
CA ARG A 188 24.60 -9.52 -9.65
C ARG A 188 23.49 -10.54 -9.36
N PRO A 189 23.66 -11.40 -8.34
CA PRO A 189 22.56 -12.18 -7.78
C PRO A 189 21.39 -11.29 -7.34
N PHE A 190 20.19 -11.86 -7.32
CA PHE A 190 19.07 -11.28 -6.60
C PHE A 190 19.15 -11.73 -5.15
N GLU A 191 18.99 -10.80 -4.22
CA GLU A 191 18.94 -11.11 -2.80
C GLU A 191 17.58 -11.72 -2.45
N GLY A 192 17.55 -12.57 -1.42
CA GLY A 192 16.29 -12.99 -0.79
C GLY A 192 15.61 -11.81 -0.11
N LEU A 193 14.37 -12.03 0.34
CA LEU A 193 13.62 -11.03 1.09
C LEU A 193 14.39 -10.65 2.36
N ASP A 194 14.53 -9.35 2.60
CA ASP A 194 15.24 -8.79 3.75
C ASP A 194 14.76 -9.48 5.05
N PRO A 195 15.68 -9.96 5.92
CA PRO A 195 15.33 -10.59 7.19
C PRO A 195 14.49 -9.73 8.15
N ALA A 196 14.42 -8.41 7.95
CA ALA A 196 13.55 -7.52 8.72
C ALA A 196 12.09 -7.49 8.20
N LEU A 197 11.83 -8.04 7.01
CA LEU A 197 10.53 -8.01 6.34
C LEU A 197 9.83 -9.38 6.43
N HIS A 198 8.51 -9.37 6.45
CA HIS A 198 7.68 -10.57 6.47
C HIS A 198 7.27 -10.98 5.06
N VAL A 199 6.99 -12.27 4.87
CA VAL A 199 6.34 -12.80 3.69
C VAL A 199 4.96 -13.33 4.06
N THR A 200 3.92 -12.79 3.46
CA THR A 200 2.55 -13.30 3.54
C THR A 200 2.25 -14.13 2.29
N LEU A 201 1.80 -15.36 2.46
CA LEU A 201 1.37 -16.22 1.35
C LEU A 201 -0.16 -16.31 1.29
N GLU A 202 -0.70 -16.10 0.10
CA GLU A 202 -2.12 -16.23 -0.23
C GLU A 202 -2.25 -17.14 -1.46
N LEU A 203 -3.12 -18.16 -1.41
CA LEU A 203 -3.44 -18.94 -2.60
C LEU A 203 -4.32 -18.12 -3.54
N SER A 204 -3.80 -17.78 -4.72
CA SER A 204 -4.49 -17.07 -5.80
C SER A 204 -5.16 -15.76 -5.33
N ASN A 205 -6.25 -15.36 -5.97
CA ASN A 205 -7.09 -14.23 -5.62
C ASN A 205 -8.56 -14.55 -5.87
N GLU A 206 -9.43 -14.00 -5.00
CA GLU A 206 -10.89 -14.17 -5.06
C GLU A 206 -11.32 -15.58 -5.53
N ILE A 207 -10.84 -16.64 -4.87
CA ILE A 207 -11.20 -18.02 -5.24
C ILE A 207 -12.72 -18.23 -5.20
N TRP A 208 -13.46 -17.40 -4.47
CA TRP A 208 -14.92 -17.37 -4.42
C TRP A 208 -15.60 -16.87 -5.69
N ASN A 209 -14.88 -16.14 -6.56
CA ASN A 209 -15.45 -15.42 -7.68
C ASN A 209 -15.53 -16.33 -8.92
N PRO A 210 -16.73 -16.69 -9.40
CA PRO A 210 -16.90 -17.55 -10.57
C PRO A 210 -16.42 -16.92 -11.88
N GLY A 211 -16.15 -15.60 -11.88
CA GLY A 211 -15.54 -14.90 -13.01
C GLY A 211 -14.05 -15.18 -13.18
N PHE A 212 -13.38 -15.81 -12.20
CA PHE A 212 -11.95 -16.10 -12.28
C PHE A 212 -11.65 -17.58 -12.57
N PRO A 213 -10.60 -17.88 -13.36
CA PRO A 213 -10.28 -19.25 -13.75
C PRO A 213 -10.00 -20.17 -12.55
N VAL A 214 -9.43 -19.63 -11.47
CA VAL A 214 -9.15 -20.41 -10.26
C VAL A 214 -10.41 -21.01 -9.64
N HIS A 215 -11.53 -20.29 -9.63
CA HIS A 215 -12.78 -20.81 -9.06
C HIS A 215 -13.29 -22.01 -9.87
N LEU A 216 -13.30 -21.89 -11.20
CA LEU A 216 -13.70 -22.95 -12.10
C LEU A 216 -12.79 -24.18 -11.98
N TRP A 217 -11.48 -23.94 -11.88
CA TRP A 217 -10.52 -25.01 -11.66
C TRP A 217 -10.76 -25.73 -10.33
N MET A 218 -11.04 -25.01 -9.24
CA MET A 218 -11.37 -25.61 -7.95
C MET A 218 -12.66 -26.44 -8.02
N LEU A 219 -13.69 -25.97 -8.73
CA LEU A 219 -14.91 -26.74 -8.96
C LEU A 219 -14.60 -28.05 -9.70
N ASP A 220 -13.87 -28.00 -10.80
CA ASP A 220 -13.50 -29.18 -11.58
C ASP A 220 -12.69 -30.19 -10.74
N GLN A 221 -11.69 -29.72 -10.00
CA GLN A 221 -10.90 -30.59 -9.11
C GLN A 221 -11.75 -31.17 -7.99
N SER A 222 -12.70 -30.42 -7.43
CA SER A 222 -13.59 -30.94 -6.38
C SER A 222 -14.43 -32.12 -6.89
N LEU A 223 -14.93 -32.05 -8.13
CA LEU A 223 -15.68 -33.14 -8.76
C LEU A 223 -14.80 -34.37 -9.04
N ILE A 224 -13.57 -34.16 -9.52
CA ILE A 224 -12.61 -35.23 -9.79
C ILE A 224 -12.23 -35.95 -8.49
N ASN A 225 -12.01 -35.20 -7.42
CA ASN A 225 -11.54 -35.74 -6.13
C ASN A 225 -12.68 -36.20 -5.20
N GLY A 226 -13.94 -35.98 -5.59
CA GLY A 226 -15.10 -36.33 -4.76
C GLY A 226 -15.21 -35.48 -3.48
N LEU A 227 -14.78 -34.23 -3.55
CA LEU A 227 -14.80 -33.25 -2.46
C LEU A 227 -15.84 -32.16 -2.73
N THR A 228 -16.25 -31.44 -1.69
CA THR A 228 -16.87 -30.12 -1.87
C THR A 228 -15.83 -29.12 -2.39
N VAL A 229 -16.30 -28.02 -2.99
CA VAL A 229 -15.38 -26.96 -3.46
C VAL A 229 -14.55 -26.37 -2.32
N HIS A 230 -15.13 -26.22 -1.11
CA HIS A 230 -14.41 -25.67 0.05
C HIS A 230 -13.34 -26.63 0.58
N GLU A 231 -13.63 -27.94 0.63
CA GLU A 231 -12.63 -28.98 0.96
C GLU A 231 -11.50 -29.03 -0.09
N GLN A 232 -11.84 -28.90 -1.37
CA GLN A 232 -10.84 -28.81 -2.43
C GLN A 232 -9.94 -27.58 -2.24
N ILE A 233 -10.51 -26.42 -1.94
CA ILE A 233 -9.74 -25.19 -1.68
C ILE A 233 -8.85 -25.36 -0.45
N ALA A 234 -9.40 -25.85 0.66
CA ALA A 234 -8.65 -26.13 1.88
C ALA A 234 -7.45 -27.05 1.62
N SER A 235 -7.63 -28.12 0.84
CA SER A 235 -6.54 -29.03 0.46
C SER A 235 -5.39 -28.34 -0.29
N GLN A 236 -5.72 -27.36 -1.15
CA GLN A 236 -4.71 -26.63 -1.91
C GLN A 236 -4.02 -25.56 -1.07
N ILE A 237 -4.75 -24.92 -0.15
CA ILE A 237 -4.17 -24.00 0.84
C ILE A 237 -3.16 -24.76 1.72
N GLU A 238 -3.54 -25.92 2.22
CA GLU A 238 -2.66 -26.78 3.02
C GLU A 238 -1.39 -27.17 2.27
N LEU A 239 -1.51 -27.62 1.01
CA LEU A 239 -0.37 -27.96 0.17
C LEU A 239 0.61 -26.78 0.04
N VAL A 240 0.08 -25.59 -0.24
CA VAL A 240 0.86 -24.35 -0.40
C VAL A 240 1.57 -23.98 0.90
N PHE A 241 0.89 -24.08 2.05
CA PHE A 241 1.44 -23.78 3.36
C PHE A 241 2.44 -24.83 3.85
N ASP A 242 2.23 -26.12 3.58
CA ASP A 242 3.16 -27.20 3.94
C ASP A 242 4.51 -27.04 3.26
N ILE A 243 4.50 -26.76 1.95
CA ILE A 243 5.73 -26.53 1.20
C ILE A 243 6.41 -25.25 1.71
N ALA A 244 5.65 -24.21 2.03
CA ALA A 244 6.19 -22.99 2.62
C ALA A 244 6.84 -23.26 3.97
N GLU A 245 6.17 -23.94 4.90
CA GLU A 245 6.73 -24.30 6.21
C GLU A 245 8.00 -25.14 6.08
N GLY A 246 8.04 -26.09 5.14
CA GLY A 246 9.22 -26.89 4.85
C GLY A 246 10.38 -26.08 4.28
N VAL A 247 10.10 -25.01 3.51
CA VAL A 247 11.14 -24.10 3.01
C VAL A 247 11.56 -23.11 4.10
N PHE A 248 10.63 -22.46 4.79
CA PHE A 248 10.94 -21.44 5.79
C PHE A 248 11.39 -22.02 7.14
N MET A 249 11.22 -23.33 7.38
CA MET A 249 11.76 -24.06 8.56
C MET A 249 11.44 -23.40 9.91
N GLY A 250 10.21 -22.89 10.06
CA GLY A 250 9.77 -22.18 11.27
C GLY A 250 10.25 -20.73 11.38
N ASP A 251 10.73 -20.13 10.29
CA ASP A 251 11.02 -18.70 10.23
C ASP A 251 9.77 -17.88 10.58
N PRO A 252 9.80 -17.05 11.65
CA PRO A 252 8.65 -16.28 12.10
C PRO A 252 8.22 -15.19 11.11
N ARG A 253 8.99 -14.95 10.05
CA ARG A 253 8.63 -14.02 8.96
C ARG A 253 7.51 -14.56 8.06
N LEU A 254 7.32 -15.88 8.02
CA LEU A 254 6.27 -16.49 7.21
C LEU A 254 4.89 -16.26 7.85
N ARG A 255 3.99 -15.64 7.08
CA ARG A 255 2.59 -15.43 7.43
C ARG A 255 1.69 -16.12 6.41
N LYS A 256 0.55 -16.63 6.88
CA LYS A 256 -0.44 -17.36 6.09
C LYS A 256 -1.76 -16.62 6.07
N TYR A 257 -2.25 -16.38 4.86
CA TYR A 257 -3.46 -15.60 4.63
C TYR A 257 -4.50 -16.40 3.86
N ILE A 258 -5.77 -16.30 4.25
CA ILE A 258 -6.91 -16.91 3.54
C ILE A 258 -7.91 -15.83 3.12
N GLY A 259 -8.08 -15.70 1.79
CA GLY A 259 -8.99 -14.74 1.17
C GLY A 259 -10.45 -15.22 1.13
N GLY A 260 -11.39 -14.29 1.28
CA GLY A 260 -12.84 -14.52 1.18
C GLY A 260 -13.59 -13.36 0.52
N THR A 261 -14.91 -13.29 0.73
CA THR A 261 -15.75 -12.20 0.20
C THR A 261 -16.65 -11.63 1.28
N LEU A 262 -16.73 -10.31 1.38
CA LEU A 262 -17.42 -9.67 2.49
C LEU A 262 -18.91 -10.04 2.54
N ASN A 263 -19.50 -10.24 1.37
CA ASN A 263 -20.91 -10.57 1.20
C ASN A 263 -21.25 -12.03 1.55
N ASN A 264 -20.26 -12.87 1.85
CA ASN A 264 -20.47 -14.27 2.20
C ASN A 264 -19.39 -14.79 3.16
N SER A 265 -19.49 -14.41 4.44
CA SER A 265 -18.65 -14.95 5.51
C SER A 265 -18.76 -16.47 5.66
N GLY A 266 -19.93 -17.04 5.34
CA GLY A 266 -20.15 -18.49 5.34
C GLY A 266 -19.26 -19.24 4.34
N TYR A 267 -18.84 -18.61 3.23
CA TYR A 267 -17.88 -19.20 2.31
C TYR A 267 -16.50 -19.38 2.96
N LEU A 268 -16.00 -18.33 3.62
CA LEU A 268 -14.69 -18.38 4.27
C LEU A 268 -14.71 -19.31 5.49
N GLN A 269 -15.81 -19.31 6.26
CA GLN A 269 -16.01 -20.26 7.35
C GLN A 269 -15.93 -21.72 6.86
N GLN A 270 -16.61 -22.06 5.76
CA GLN A 270 -16.57 -23.43 5.22
C GLN A 270 -15.17 -23.86 4.77
N ILE A 271 -14.34 -22.94 4.27
CA ILE A 271 -12.93 -23.24 3.97
C ILE A 271 -12.17 -23.50 5.26
N VAL A 272 -12.30 -22.61 6.25
CA VAL A 272 -11.60 -22.72 7.53
C VAL A 272 -11.99 -24.01 8.28
N ASP A 273 -13.27 -24.37 8.27
CA ASP A 273 -13.78 -25.62 8.85
C ASP A 273 -13.26 -26.88 8.16
N ALA A 274 -12.94 -26.78 6.87
CA ALA A 274 -12.41 -27.88 6.07
C ALA A 274 -10.88 -28.02 6.17
N LEU A 275 -10.17 -27.07 6.79
CA LEU A 275 -8.75 -27.19 7.08
C LEU A 275 -8.50 -28.26 8.15
N ARG A 276 -7.36 -28.92 8.06
CA ARG A 276 -6.92 -29.88 9.06
C ARG A 276 -6.78 -29.19 10.44
N PRO A 277 -7.12 -29.91 11.52
CA PRO A 277 -6.95 -29.38 12.87
C PRO A 277 -5.50 -28.98 13.15
N GLY A 278 -5.31 -27.82 13.79
CA GLY A 278 -4.01 -27.34 14.23
C GLY A 278 -3.16 -26.69 13.13
N LEU A 279 -3.71 -26.40 11.95
CA LEU A 279 -3.07 -25.47 11.03
C LEU A 279 -3.04 -24.07 11.67
N HIS A 280 -1.89 -23.39 11.60
CA HIS A 280 -1.78 -22.00 12.03
C HIS A 280 -2.17 -21.07 10.87
N ILE A 281 -2.98 -20.04 11.13
CA ILE A 281 -3.39 -19.00 10.18
C ILE A 281 -3.11 -17.63 10.81
N ASP A 282 -2.42 -16.74 10.09
CA ASP A 282 -2.05 -15.42 10.60
C ASP A 282 -3.08 -14.33 10.27
N ALA A 283 -3.81 -14.52 9.17
CA ALA A 283 -4.84 -13.59 8.74
C ALA A 283 -5.94 -14.26 7.90
N VAL A 284 -7.15 -13.74 8.06
CA VAL A 284 -8.30 -14.02 7.20
C VAL A 284 -8.85 -12.70 6.69
N GLY A 285 -9.39 -12.69 5.48
CA GLY A 285 -9.63 -11.41 4.84
C GLY A 285 -10.57 -11.45 3.65
N PRO A 286 -11.72 -10.78 3.72
CA PRO A 286 -12.58 -10.61 2.56
C PRO A 286 -12.18 -9.42 1.67
N ALA A 287 -12.61 -9.48 0.41
CA ALA A 287 -12.74 -8.30 -0.44
C ALA A 287 -13.89 -7.40 0.07
N ALA A 288 -13.63 -6.11 0.31
CA ALA A 288 -14.61 -5.20 0.93
C ALA A 288 -14.95 -3.99 0.04
N TYR A 289 -15.84 -4.21 -0.91
CA TYR A 289 -16.24 -3.19 -1.87
C TYR A 289 -17.48 -2.42 -1.41
N PHE A 290 -17.51 -1.10 -1.64
CA PHE A 290 -18.73 -0.30 -1.58
C PHE A 290 -19.07 0.30 -2.95
N GLY A 291 -20.35 0.49 -3.21
CA GLY A 291 -20.88 1.03 -4.45
C GLY A 291 -22.37 1.31 -4.29
N PRO A 292 -23.03 1.94 -5.26
CA PRO A 292 -24.48 2.13 -5.20
C PRO A 292 -25.19 0.78 -5.05
N HIS A 293 -26.24 0.73 -4.23
CA HIS A 293 -27.04 -0.48 -4.05
C HIS A 293 -27.64 -0.95 -5.39
N PRO A 294 -27.73 -2.26 -5.67
CA PRO A 294 -28.33 -2.77 -6.91
C PRO A 294 -29.70 -2.17 -7.24
N SER A 295 -30.59 -2.05 -6.25
CA SER A 295 -31.92 -1.46 -6.46
C SER A 295 -31.89 0.02 -6.84
N VAL A 296 -30.83 0.76 -6.50
CA VAL A 296 -30.65 2.15 -6.95
C VAL A 296 -30.14 2.17 -8.40
N MET A 297 -29.22 1.27 -8.73
CA MET A 297 -28.71 1.13 -10.10
C MET A 297 -29.80 0.70 -11.08
N ASP A 298 -30.72 -0.19 -10.66
CA ASP A 298 -31.85 -0.64 -11.48
C ASP A 298 -32.75 0.54 -11.91
N LEU A 299 -32.95 1.53 -11.02
CA LEU A 299 -33.74 2.73 -11.32
C LEU A 299 -33.05 3.66 -12.33
N TRP A 300 -31.71 3.69 -12.35
CA TRP A 300 -30.95 4.51 -13.30
C TRP A 300 -31.01 4.00 -14.74
N ILE A 301 -31.26 2.70 -14.91
CA ILE A 301 -31.27 2.05 -16.22
C ILE A 301 -32.68 1.67 -16.68
N GLU A 302 -33.71 1.92 -15.88
CA GLU A 302 -35.10 1.56 -16.19
C GLU A 302 -35.59 2.19 -17.50
N ASP A 303 -35.14 3.42 -17.81
CA ASP A 303 -35.47 4.16 -19.03
C ASP A 303 -34.31 4.28 -20.03
N ALA A 304 -33.22 3.55 -19.81
CA ALA A 304 -32.06 3.59 -20.68
C ALA A 304 -32.34 2.93 -22.04
N ASP A 305 -32.08 3.67 -23.12
CA ASP A 305 -32.07 3.13 -24.47
C ASP A 305 -30.71 2.48 -24.75
N THR A 306 -30.70 1.16 -24.67
CA THR A 306 -29.51 0.32 -24.94
C THR A 306 -28.99 0.39 -26.38
N VAL A 307 -29.77 0.93 -27.33
CA VAL A 307 -29.37 1.05 -28.75
C VAL A 307 -28.69 2.39 -29.00
N THR A 308 -29.23 3.48 -28.45
CA THR A 308 -28.67 4.83 -28.64
C THR A 308 -27.67 5.22 -27.57
N GLY A 309 -27.67 4.53 -26.43
CA GLY A 309 -26.92 4.90 -25.23
C GLY A 309 -27.54 6.08 -24.48
N GLU A 310 -28.71 6.56 -24.89
CA GLU A 310 -29.44 7.59 -24.16
C GLU A 310 -29.96 7.02 -22.84
N CYS A 311 -29.82 7.80 -21.77
CA CYS A 311 -30.24 7.38 -20.44
C CYS A 311 -30.73 8.61 -19.68
N PRO A 312 -32.02 8.97 -19.85
CA PRO A 312 -32.58 10.18 -19.26
C PRO A 312 -32.52 10.18 -17.73
N SER A 313 -32.58 9.00 -17.09
CA SER A 313 -32.45 8.82 -15.65
C SER A 313 -31.04 8.48 -15.18
N CYS A 314 -30.02 8.56 -16.05
CA CYS A 314 -28.65 8.30 -15.63
C CYS A 314 -28.17 9.34 -14.62
N PRO A 315 -27.54 8.89 -13.53
CA PRO A 315 -27.12 9.77 -12.46
C PRO A 315 -25.94 10.63 -12.90
N GLY A 316 -25.88 11.85 -12.36
CA GLY A 316 -24.63 12.61 -12.33
C GLY A 316 -23.60 11.97 -11.39
N ALA A 317 -22.32 12.29 -11.58
CA ALA A 317 -21.25 11.78 -10.72
C ALA A 317 -21.44 12.05 -9.21
N ASP A 318 -22.11 13.15 -8.81
CA ASP A 318 -22.42 13.40 -7.40
C ASP A 318 -23.51 12.47 -6.86
N GLU A 319 -24.51 12.12 -7.66
CA GLU A 319 -25.58 11.21 -7.27
C GLU A 319 -25.03 9.79 -7.09
N ILE A 320 -24.11 9.35 -7.95
CA ILE A 320 -23.37 8.09 -7.79
C ILE A 320 -22.62 8.07 -6.46
N LEU A 321 -21.92 9.16 -6.12
CA LEU A 321 -21.16 9.25 -4.86
C LEU A 321 -22.06 9.20 -3.63
N VAL A 322 -23.18 9.93 -3.64
CA VAL A 322 -24.13 9.91 -2.54
C VAL A 322 -24.70 8.50 -2.36
N ALA A 323 -25.11 7.85 -3.46
CA ALA A 323 -25.64 6.48 -3.41
C ALA A 323 -24.59 5.47 -2.92
N ALA A 324 -23.33 5.59 -3.36
CA ALA A 324 -22.25 4.72 -2.92
C ALA A 324 -21.89 4.91 -1.44
N ARG A 325 -21.82 6.17 -0.97
CA ARG A 325 -21.52 6.48 0.44
C ARG A 325 -22.61 5.96 1.38
N ALA A 326 -23.88 6.01 0.94
CA ALA A 326 -25.00 5.48 1.71
C ALA A 326 -24.92 3.97 1.98
N GLU A 327 -24.16 3.22 1.16
CA GLU A 327 -23.95 1.78 1.32
C GLU A 327 -22.76 1.43 2.22
N ILE A 328 -21.90 2.38 2.60
CA ILE A 328 -20.77 2.05 3.48
C ILE A 328 -21.23 1.41 4.80
N PRO A 329 -22.29 1.90 5.49
CA PRO A 329 -22.81 1.24 6.68
C PRO A 329 -23.32 -0.20 6.45
N SER A 330 -23.72 -0.56 5.23
CA SER A 330 -24.23 -1.91 4.92
C SER A 330 -23.12 -2.97 4.89
N LEU A 331 -21.85 -2.56 4.91
CA LEU A 331 -20.69 -3.46 5.05
C LEU A 331 -20.59 -4.08 6.45
N ARG A 332 -21.16 -3.42 7.49
CA ARG A 332 -20.97 -3.77 8.89
C ARG A 332 -21.29 -5.24 9.23
N PRO A 333 -22.47 -5.79 8.86
CA PRO A 333 -22.79 -7.19 9.21
C PRO A 333 -21.79 -8.19 8.61
N GLY A 334 -21.26 -7.88 7.42
CA GLY A 334 -20.22 -8.68 6.78
C GLY A 334 -18.91 -8.62 7.57
N LEU A 335 -18.49 -7.43 8.02
CA LEU A 335 -17.28 -7.24 8.82
C LEU A 335 -17.40 -7.93 10.18
N GLU A 336 -18.51 -7.75 10.90
CA GLU A 336 -18.79 -8.41 12.19
C GLU A 336 -18.70 -9.94 12.08
N ALA A 337 -19.28 -10.51 11.02
CA ALA A 337 -19.25 -11.96 10.80
C ALA A 337 -17.82 -12.47 10.52
N HIS A 338 -17.01 -11.73 9.75
CA HIS A 338 -15.62 -12.10 9.50
C HIS A 338 -14.72 -11.91 10.72
N ARG A 339 -14.94 -10.86 11.53
CA ARG A 339 -14.26 -10.66 12.81
C ARG A 339 -14.57 -11.80 13.77
N THR A 340 -15.84 -12.21 13.84
CA THR A 340 -16.25 -13.38 14.64
C THR A 340 -15.55 -14.66 14.18
N LEU A 341 -15.49 -14.91 12.87
CA LEU A 341 -14.71 -16.04 12.32
C LEU A 341 -13.23 -15.97 12.73
N ALA A 342 -12.59 -14.81 12.60
CA ALA A 342 -11.21 -14.60 13.01
C ALA A 342 -11.01 -14.88 14.52
N ASP A 343 -11.86 -14.36 15.39
CA ASP A 343 -11.75 -14.52 16.84
C ASP A 343 -12.06 -15.95 17.34
N THR A 344 -12.89 -16.68 16.60
CA THR A 344 -13.29 -18.05 16.97
C THR A 344 -12.31 -19.11 16.50
N TYR A 345 -11.53 -18.83 15.45
CA TYR A 345 -10.43 -19.68 15.06
C TYR A 345 -9.25 -19.50 16.02
N ILE A 346 -8.88 -20.57 16.72
CA ILE A 346 -7.78 -20.56 17.68
C ILE A 346 -6.63 -21.38 17.10
N ASN A 347 -5.51 -20.71 16.83
CA ASN A 347 -4.26 -21.32 16.41
C ASN A 347 -3.69 -22.24 17.52
N PRO A 348 -2.78 -23.16 17.18
CA PRO A 348 -2.13 -24.03 18.16
C PRO A 348 -1.42 -23.32 19.32
N ASP A 349 -0.96 -22.08 19.10
CA ASP A 349 -0.29 -21.24 20.08
C ASP A 349 -1.27 -20.41 20.94
N GLY A 350 -2.58 -20.54 20.70
CA GLY A 350 -3.64 -19.79 21.37
C GLY A 350 -3.94 -18.42 20.77
N SER A 351 -3.24 -18.01 19.71
CA SER A 351 -3.55 -16.78 18.98
C SER A 351 -4.78 -16.97 18.07
N SER A 352 -5.29 -15.86 17.55
CA SER A 352 -6.35 -15.83 16.54
C SER A 352 -5.87 -15.07 15.30
N PRO A 353 -6.33 -15.44 14.09
CA PRO A 353 -6.05 -14.69 12.88
C PRO A 353 -6.44 -13.21 13.00
N ARG A 354 -5.67 -12.36 12.31
CA ARG A 354 -6.05 -10.96 12.08
C ARG A 354 -7.15 -10.88 11.02
N LEU A 355 -8.03 -9.89 11.13
CA LEU A 355 -8.96 -9.51 10.07
C LEU A 355 -8.26 -8.52 9.14
N VAL A 356 -7.82 -9.01 7.98
CA VAL A 356 -7.05 -8.22 7.01
C VAL A 356 -7.83 -8.13 5.71
N LEU A 357 -8.42 -6.98 5.37
CA LEU A 357 -9.20 -6.87 4.13
C LEU A 357 -8.29 -6.77 2.93
N TYR A 358 -8.70 -7.33 1.80
CA TYR A 358 -8.06 -7.02 0.52
C TYR A 358 -9.01 -6.21 -0.36
N GLU A 359 -8.44 -5.42 -1.26
CA GLU A 359 -9.18 -4.68 -2.28
C GLU A 359 -10.30 -3.77 -1.76
N ALA A 360 -10.22 -3.35 -0.49
CA ALA A 360 -11.29 -2.54 0.08
C ALA A 360 -11.45 -1.21 -0.67
N GLY A 361 -12.69 -0.76 -0.81
CA GLY A 361 -12.99 0.54 -1.41
C GLY A 361 -14.10 0.55 -2.45
N GLN A 362 -14.13 1.59 -3.26
CA GLN A 362 -15.17 1.78 -4.26
C GLN A 362 -15.06 0.73 -5.37
N SER A 363 -16.18 0.11 -5.74
CA SER A 363 -16.30 -0.74 -6.92
C SER A 363 -17.55 -0.34 -7.70
N PHE A 364 -17.39 0.61 -8.61
CA PHE A 364 -18.47 1.04 -9.48
C PHE A 364 -18.48 0.16 -10.73
N LYS A 365 -18.97 -1.08 -10.57
CA LYS A 365 -19.12 -2.05 -11.67
C LYS A 365 -20.19 -1.53 -12.65
N SER A 366 -19.80 -0.59 -13.50
CA SER A 366 -20.68 -0.02 -14.49
C SER A 366 -20.80 -0.91 -15.72
N LEU A 367 -19.94 -1.90 -15.97
CA LEU A 367 -20.11 -2.97 -16.98
C LEU A 367 -20.74 -2.49 -18.32
N PHE A 368 -20.23 -1.40 -18.91
CA PHE A 368 -20.75 -0.78 -20.14
C PHE A 368 -22.15 -0.15 -20.06
N GLN A 369 -22.69 0.03 -18.87
CA GLN A 369 -23.94 0.77 -18.63
C GLN A 369 -23.78 2.25 -19.02
N PRO A 370 -24.85 2.93 -19.45
CA PRO A 370 -24.76 4.32 -19.93
C PRO A 370 -24.21 5.33 -18.90
N TRP A 371 -24.25 5.00 -17.60
CA TRP A 371 -23.70 5.84 -16.52
C TRP A 371 -22.20 5.64 -16.27
N ALA A 372 -21.51 4.77 -17.02
CA ALA A 372 -20.07 4.50 -16.84
C ALA A 372 -19.18 5.77 -16.87
N PRO A 373 -19.37 6.76 -17.77
CA PRO A 373 -18.58 7.99 -17.74
C PRO A 373 -18.75 8.77 -16.44
N GLN A 374 -19.97 8.79 -15.90
CA GLN A 374 -20.26 9.47 -14.63
C GLN A 374 -19.69 8.69 -13.43
N ALA A 375 -19.65 7.36 -13.49
CA ALA A 375 -18.95 6.53 -12.53
C ALA A 375 -17.46 6.86 -12.48
N ASN A 376 -16.82 7.00 -13.64
CA ASN A 376 -15.39 7.33 -13.74
C ASN A 376 -15.10 8.73 -13.21
N LEU A 377 -15.98 9.69 -13.50
CA LEU A 377 -15.92 11.03 -12.92
C LEU A 377 -16.14 11.02 -11.40
N ALA A 378 -17.08 10.22 -10.88
CA ALA A 378 -17.34 10.09 -9.45
C ALA A 378 -16.09 9.65 -8.67
N GLN A 379 -15.33 8.69 -9.22
CA GLN A 379 -14.10 8.19 -8.59
C GLN A 379 -12.99 9.25 -8.45
N SER A 380 -13.02 10.31 -9.25
CA SER A 380 -12.01 11.37 -9.25
C SER A 380 -12.40 12.64 -8.49
N LYS A 381 -13.65 12.73 -8.02
CA LYS A 381 -14.11 13.88 -7.24
C LYS A 381 -13.55 13.85 -5.81
N SER A 382 -13.26 15.04 -5.27
CA SER A 382 -12.83 15.19 -3.88
C SER A 382 -13.81 14.60 -2.87
N ALA A 383 -15.12 14.55 -3.14
CA ALA A 383 -16.07 13.89 -2.25
C ALA A 383 -15.86 12.36 -2.11
N MET A 384 -15.13 11.72 -3.02
CA MET A 384 -14.66 10.34 -2.83
C MET A 384 -13.60 10.25 -1.73
N TYR A 385 -12.73 11.26 -1.57
CA TYR A 385 -11.83 11.35 -0.42
C TYR A 385 -12.62 11.34 0.88
N ASP A 386 -13.69 12.12 0.95
CA ASP A 386 -14.56 12.16 2.14
C ASP A 386 -15.25 10.81 2.40
N ALA A 387 -15.65 10.08 1.36
CA ALA A 387 -16.18 8.73 1.51
C ALA A 387 -15.19 7.78 2.21
N TYR A 388 -13.92 7.88 1.85
CA TYR A 388 -12.86 7.11 2.49
C TYR A 388 -12.57 7.58 3.91
N THR A 389 -12.24 8.85 4.07
CA THR A 389 -11.75 9.36 5.35
C THR A 389 -12.86 9.42 6.38
N ASN A 390 -14.05 9.91 6.01
CA ASN A 390 -15.09 10.20 6.98
C ASN A 390 -16.03 9.01 7.23
N ASP A 391 -16.12 8.06 6.29
CA ASP A 391 -17.10 6.97 6.38
C ASP A 391 -16.44 5.58 6.40
N LEU A 392 -15.76 5.18 5.32
CA LEU A 392 -15.23 3.81 5.20
C LEU A 392 -14.18 3.52 6.26
N ILE A 393 -13.11 4.30 6.33
CA ILE A 393 -11.99 3.98 7.23
C ILE A 393 -12.44 3.98 8.71
N PRO A 394 -13.23 4.96 9.21
CA PRO A 394 -13.79 4.90 10.55
C PRO A 394 -14.61 3.64 10.81
N LEU A 395 -15.45 3.21 9.84
CA LEU A 395 -16.18 1.96 9.95
C LEU A 395 -15.23 0.76 10.08
N LEU A 396 -14.20 0.66 9.23
CA LEU A 396 -13.24 -0.45 9.30
C LEU A 396 -12.53 -0.51 10.67
N VAL A 397 -12.16 0.64 11.24
CA VAL A 397 -11.58 0.70 12.60
C VAL A 397 -12.58 0.26 13.66
N GLU A 398 -13.83 0.72 13.56
CA GLU A 398 -14.90 0.36 14.49
C GLU A 398 -15.15 -1.16 14.52
N GLU A 399 -15.08 -1.79 13.35
CA GLU A 399 -15.29 -3.23 13.16
C GLU A 399 -14.05 -4.09 13.42
N GLY A 400 -12.96 -3.51 13.94
CA GLY A 400 -11.77 -4.27 14.32
C GLY A 400 -11.02 -4.88 13.13
N VAL A 401 -11.01 -4.19 11.99
CA VAL A 401 -10.13 -4.52 10.86
C VAL A 401 -8.70 -4.13 11.23
N ASP A 402 -7.80 -5.10 11.21
CA ASP A 402 -6.40 -4.95 11.60
C ASP A 402 -5.57 -4.26 10.50
N GLU A 403 -5.84 -4.61 9.24
CA GLU A 403 -5.08 -4.13 8.08
C GLU A 403 -5.96 -4.14 6.83
N VAL A 404 -5.73 -3.19 5.92
CA VAL A 404 -6.39 -3.16 4.62
C VAL A 404 -5.32 -3.17 3.54
N LEU A 405 -5.41 -4.17 2.66
CA LEU A 405 -4.58 -4.33 1.49
C LEU A 405 -5.29 -3.67 0.31
N TRP A 406 -4.97 -2.42 0.01
CA TRP A 406 -5.72 -1.67 -1.00
C TRP A 406 -5.44 -2.24 -2.40
N TYR A 407 -6.44 -2.17 -3.27
CA TYR A 407 -6.36 -2.62 -4.68
C TYR A 407 -5.12 -2.01 -5.36
N SER A 408 -4.41 -2.76 -6.23
CA SER A 408 -3.02 -2.48 -6.69
C SER A 408 -2.86 -1.56 -7.91
N PHE A 409 -1.63 -1.02 -8.08
CA PHE A 409 -1.19 0.00 -9.05
C PHE A 409 -1.20 -0.36 -10.54
N MET A 410 -1.36 -1.62 -10.94
CA MET A 410 -1.12 -2.03 -12.33
C MET A 410 -2.12 -3.05 -12.86
N THR A 411 -3.42 -2.75 -12.77
CA THR A 411 -4.37 -3.47 -13.62
C THR A 411 -4.25 -3.01 -15.06
N ASP A 412 -4.15 -3.98 -15.98
CA ASP A 412 -4.47 -3.81 -17.39
C ASP A 412 -5.98 -3.53 -17.52
N GLN A 413 -6.42 -2.35 -17.07
CA GLN A 413 -7.64 -1.80 -17.66
C GLN A 413 -7.23 -1.30 -19.04
N THR A 414 -7.64 -2.05 -20.06
CA THR A 414 -7.37 -1.75 -21.45
C THR A 414 -7.68 -0.28 -21.74
N PRO A 415 -6.77 0.47 -22.39
CA PRO A 415 -6.99 1.88 -22.73
C PRO A 415 -8.22 2.12 -23.64
N ASP A 416 -8.73 1.04 -24.24
CA ASP A 416 -9.93 1.02 -25.07
C ASP A 416 -11.22 1.17 -24.26
N VAL A 417 -11.17 0.85 -22.95
CA VAL A 417 -12.20 1.16 -21.98
C VAL A 417 -11.75 2.44 -21.28
N LEU A 418 -12.49 3.52 -21.49
CA LEU A 418 -12.28 4.86 -20.92
C LEU A 418 -12.34 4.89 -19.37
N ALA A 419 -11.52 4.11 -18.68
CA ALA A 419 -11.11 4.36 -17.31
C ALA A 419 -9.78 5.14 -17.39
N PRO A 420 -9.79 6.48 -17.36
CA PRO A 420 -8.59 7.34 -17.42
C PRO A 420 -7.65 7.18 -16.20
N TYR A 421 -7.92 6.17 -15.37
CA TYR A 421 -7.07 5.72 -14.30
C TYR A 421 -6.73 4.26 -14.61
N GLY A 422 -5.52 4.01 -15.11
CA GLY A 422 -4.77 2.93 -14.49
C GLY A 422 -4.90 3.20 -13.00
N ILE A 423 -5.52 2.27 -12.28
CA ILE A 423 -5.86 2.48 -10.89
C ILE A 423 -4.54 2.80 -10.16
N TRP A 424 -4.27 4.08 -9.92
CA TRP A 424 -3.22 4.54 -9.01
C TRP A 424 -3.74 4.34 -7.59
N ASN A 425 -4.10 3.11 -7.26
CA ASN A 425 -4.42 2.69 -5.91
C ASN A 425 -3.26 1.82 -5.45
N ASP A 426 -2.52 2.29 -4.47
CA ASP A 426 -1.79 1.46 -3.52
C ASP A 426 -1.88 2.30 -2.25
N MET A 427 -2.07 1.70 -1.09
CA MET A 427 -1.09 0.84 -0.45
C MET A 427 -1.69 0.14 0.75
N ASN A 428 -1.26 -1.07 1.07
CA ASN A 428 -1.59 -1.74 2.33
C ASN A 428 -1.31 -0.84 3.55
N GLN A 429 -2.27 -0.70 4.46
CA GLN A 429 -2.16 0.13 5.67
C GLN A 429 -2.60 -0.60 6.95
N LEU A 430 -1.78 -0.47 7.99
CA LEU A 430 -2.25 -0.48 9.38
C LEU A 430 -3.19 0.70 9.57
N ILE A 431 -4.47 0.45 9.82
CA ILE A 431 -5.45 1.52 9.99
C ILE A 431 -5.21 2.20 11.35
N THR A 432 -4.41 3.26 11.36
CA THR A 432 -4.21 4.12 12.54
C THR A 432 -4.59 5.57 12.18
N SER A 433 -5.49 6.16 12.98
CA SER A 433 -6.00 7.55 12.85
C SER A 433 -4.92 8.54 13.36
N PRO A 434 -4.79 9.84 12.97
CA PRO A 434 -5.53 10.63 11.94
C PRO A 434 -4.96 11.92 11.18
N VAL A 435 -5.43 12.33 9.99
CA VAL A 435 -4.97 13.41 9.07
C VAL A 435 -5.05 14.90 9.53
N PRO A 436 -4.04 15.73 9.17
CA PRO A 436 -4.11 17.19 9.09
C PRO A 436 -4.21 17.74 7.63
N GLU A 437 -5.20 18.60 7.34
CA GLU A 437 -5.33 19.52 6.16
C GLU A 437 -6.17 19.10 4.91
N SER A 438 -6.60 20.13 4.17
CA SER A 438 -7.51 20.09 3.00
C SER A 438 -6.90 19.41 1.75
N TYR A 439 -7.77 18.86 0.89
CA TYR A 439 -7.41 18.24 -0.40
C TYR A 439 -6.64 19.21 -1.31
N VAL A 440 -5.53 18.74 -1.90
CA VAL A 440 -4.80 19.45 -2.98
C VAL A 440 -4.99 18.61 -4.26
N PRO A 441 -5.38 19.18 -5.42
CA PRO A 441 -5.88 18.42 -6.58
C PRO A 441 -4.89 17.52 -7.35
N GLU A 442 -3.74 17.17 -6.78
CA GLU A 442 -2.61 16.59 -7.52
C GLU A 442 -2.61 15.03 -7.58
N GLY A 443 -3.75 14.37 -7.32
CA GLY A 443 -3.85 12.90 -7.42
C GLY A 443 -5.24 12.32 -7.17
N ALA A 444 -5.40 11.01 -7.38
CA ALA A 444 -6.67 10.31 -7.16
C ALA A 444 -7.16 10.46 -5.71
N PRO A 445 -8.43 10.83 -5.45
CA PRO A 445 -8.97 11.02 -4.09
C PRO A 445 -8.76 9.84 -3.14
N LYS A 446 -8.82 8.60 -3.66
CA LYS A 446 -8.49 7.38 -2.93
C LYS A 446 -7.03 7.39 -2.46
N ALA A 447 -6.09 7.67 -3.35
CA ALA A 447 -4.67 7.79 -3.01
C ALA A 447 -4.40 8.95 -2.04
N ALA A 448 -5.13 10.07 -2.15
CA ALA A 448 -5.06 11.15 -1.18
C ALA A 448 -5.58 10.72 0.21
N ALA A 449 -6.70 9.99 0.28
CA ALA A 449 -7.28 9.51 1.55
C ALA A 449 -6.37 8.48 2.22
N ILE A 450 -5.89 7.51 1.43
CA ILE A 450 -4.93 6.50 1.85
C ILE A 450 -3.64 7.17 2.31
N SER A 451 -2.97 8.00 1.49
CA SER A 451 -1.69 8.64 1.86
C SER A 451 -1.71 9.50 3.13
N ARG A 452 -2.90 9.93 3.56
CA ARG A 452 -3.09 10.88 4.65
C ARG A 452 -3.61 10.25 5.95
N GLY A 453 -4.32 9.12 5.88
CA GLY A 453 -4.93 8.42 7.03
C GLY A 453 -6.41 8.79 7.28
N PRO A 454 -7.07 8.29 8.35
CA PRO A 454 -8.42 8.68 8.78
C PRO A 454 -8.46 10.09 9.40
N PRO A 455 -9.59 10.80 9.58
CA PRO A 455 -9.67 12.09 10.27
C PRO A 455 -9.59 11.95 11.80
N LEU A 456 -9.21 13.03 12.50
CA LEU A 456 -9.19 13.08 13.97
C LEU A 456 -10.61 12.87 14.46
N ARG A 457 -10.79 12.06 15.50
CA ARG A 457 -12.11 11.92 16.12
C ARG A 457 -12.67 13.33 16.44
N PRO A 458 -13.98 13.59 16.27
CA PRO A 458 -14.56 14.90 16.52
C PRO A 458 -14.30 15.45 17.94
N ASP A 459 -14.05 14.56 18.90
CA ASP A 459 -13.72 14.84 20.30
C ASP A 459 -12.22 15.12 20.54
N CYS A 460 -11.36 15.00 19.53
CA CYS A 460 -9.95 15.39 19.65
C CYS A 460 -9.84 16.88 19.99
N PRO A 461 -9.14 17.26 21.08
CA PRO A 461 -8.94 18.65 21.41
C PRO A 461 -8.09 19.36 20.35
N LEU A 462 -8.18 20.70 20.31
CA LEU A 462 -7.23 21.52 19.54
C LEU A 462 -5.84 21.39 20.14
N ALA A 463 -4.81 21.28 19.30
CA ALA A 463 -3.43 21.32 19.76
C ALA A 463 -3.11 22.66 20.44
N ARG A 464 -2.50 22.62 21.63
CA ARG A 464 -2.20 23.84 22.42
C ARG A 464 -0.80 23.82 22.99
N SER A 465 -0.22 25.01 23.10
CA SER A 465 1.04 25.27 23.79
C SER A 465 0.85 26.43 24.76
N PHE A 466 1.04 26.16 26.05
CA PHE A 466 0.91 27.14 27.12
C PHE A 466 2.28 27.44 27.71
N LEU A 467 2.59 28.72 27.91
CA LEU A 467 3.80 29.12 28.60
C LEU A 467 3.56 29.07 30.11
N ARG A 468 4.46 28.40 30.84
CA ARG A 468 4.48 28.41 32.31
C ARG A 468 5.77 29.02 32.80
N THR A 469 5.64 30.09 33.59
CA THR A 469 6.78 30.92 34.00
C THR A 469 7.20 30.71 35.45
N ALA A 470 8.48 30.90 35.72
CA ALA A 470 9.10 31.02 37.03
C ALA A 470 10.09 32.20 37.00
N SER A 471 10.17 32.97 38.09
CA SER A 471 10.95 34.21 38.15
C SER A 471 12.45 34.03 37.91
N GLY A 472 13.00 32.85 38.23
CA GLY A 472 14.41 32.51 38.03
C GLY A 472 14.77 31.96 36.64
N ASN A 473 13.78 31.76 35.76
CA ASN A 473 13.98 31.09 34.48
C ASN A 473 13.87 32.09 33.31
N PRO A 474 14.79 32.12 32.33
CA PRO A 474 14.64 32.92 31.12
C PRO A 474 13.42 32.53 30.27
N LEU A 475 12.83 33.54 29.62
CA LEU A 475 11.84 33.38 28.54
C LEU A 475 12.55 33.04 27.22
N SER A 476 13.15 31.86 27.14
CA SER A 476 13.96 31.43 26.00
C SER A 476 13.35 30.33 25.13
N LEU A 477 12.37 29.56 25.62
CA LEU A 477 11.77 28.43 24.90
C LEU A 477 10.46 28.80 24.17
N THR A 478 10.39 28.54 22.88
CA THR A 478 9.18 28.66 22.05
C THR A 478 8.91 27.38 21.28
N THR A 479 7.62 27.14 21.00
CA THR A 479 7.18 25.99 20.20
C THR A 479 6.01 26.39 19.30
N THR A 480 5.80 25.64 18.22
CA THR A 480 4.49 25.59 17.56
C THR A 480 3.47 24.79 18.39
N SER A 481 2.20 24.80 17.99
CA SER A 481 1.22 23.86 18.55
C SER A 481 1.55 22.43 18.10
N PRO A 482 1.46 21.44 19.01
CA PRO A 482 1.87 20.06 18.71
C PRO A 482 0.70 19.28 18.09
N SER A 483 0.36 19.62 16.85
CA SER A 483 -0.69 18.89 16.12
C SER A 483 -0.22 17.47 15.77
N LEU A 484 -1.10 16.49 15.96
CA LEU A 484 -0.87 15.11 15.54
C LEU A 484 -0.57 15.06 14.03
N GLY A 485 0.43 14.27 13.65
CA GLY A 485 0.91 14.17 12.26
C GLY A 485 1.73 15.35 11.76
N LYS A 486 1.97 16.40 12.58
CA LYS A 486 2.81 17.54 12.21
C LYS A 486 4.15 17.53 12.94
N SER A 487 5.10 18.32 12.41
CA SER A 487 6.34 18.62 13.12
C SER A 487 6.10 19.71 14.18
N LEU A 488 6.39 19.39 15.44
CA LEU A 488 6.54 20.36 16.51
C LEU A 488 7.89 21.06 16.33
N GLN A 489 7.85 22.33 15.93
CA GLN A 489 9.05 23.17 15.86
C GLN A 489 9.37 23.67 17.26
N VAL A 490 10.63 23.54 17.66
CA VAL A 490 11.15 24.00 18.94
C VAL A 490 12.29 24.98 18.70
N ALA A 491 12.28 26.11 19.40
CA ALA A 491 13.37 27.08 19.35
C ALA A 491 13.77 27.53 20.75
N VAL A 492 15.09 27.68 20.96
CA VAL A 492 15.69 28.15 22.21
C VAL A 492 16.55 29.37 21.92
N ASP A 493 16.16 30.52 22.49
CA ASP A 493 16.94 31.77 22.50
C ASP A 493 18.07 31.68 23.52
N LEU A 494 19.23 31.31 23.02
CA LEU A 494 20.47 31.14 23.78
C LEU A 494 21.16 32.48 24.06
N GLY A 495 20.91 33.50 23.23
CA GLY A 495 21.46 34.85 23.36
C GLY A 495 21.13 35.52 24.71
N ARG A 496 19.98 35.18 25.31
CA ARG A 496 19.58 35.66 26.65
C ARG A 496 20.48 35.20 27.80
N THR A 497 21.19 34.10 27.60
CA THR A 497 21.98 33.46 28.65
C THR A 497 23.46 33.33 28.30
N GLY A 498 23.82 33.55 27.03
CA GLY A 498 25.20 33.42 26.54
C GLY A 498 25.71 31.97 26.42
N HIS A 499 24.85 30.96 26.59
CA HIS A 499 25.23 29.56 26.42
C HIS A 499 25.27 29.17 24.92
N PRO A 500 26.15 28.27 24.47
CA PRO A 500 26.23 27.84 23.08
C PRO A 500 25.33 26.65 22.71
N LEU A 501 24.69 26.02 23.70
CA LEU A 501 23.97 24.76 23.53
C LEU A 501 22.71 24.73 24.39
N ALA A 502 21.65 24.10 23.89
CA ALA A 502 20.45 23.76 24.66
C ALA A 502 20.13 22.26 24.56
N PHE A 503 19.60 21.71 25.65
CA PHE A 503 18.94 20.40 25.68
C PHE A 503 17.48 20.60 26.04
N VAL A 504 16.58 20.27 25.12
CA VAL A 504 15.13 20.28 25.39
C VAL A 504 14.74 18.89 25.87
N PHE A 505 14.08 18.82 27.01
CA PHE A 505 13.57 17.59 27.59
C PHE A 505 12.06 17.66 27.76
N SER A 506 11.43 16.49 27.65
CA SER A 506 9.98 16.31 27.68
C SER A 506 9.56 15.33 28.76
N PHE A 507 8.56 15.70 29.55
CA PHE A 507 8.02 14.87 30.62
C PHE A 507 6.49 14.94 30.68
N THR A 508 5.84 13.90 31.18
CA THR A 508 4.37 13.85 31.32
C THR A 508 3.85 14.78 32.42
N ASP A 509 4.63 15.00 33.48
CA ASP A 509 4.14 15.70 34.67
C ASP A 509 4.70 17.14 34.80
N PRO A 510 3.82 18.15 34.92
CA PRO A 510 4.25 19.48 35.29
C PRO A 510 4.77 19.50 36.74
N ALA A 511 5.89 20.17 36.97
CA ALA A 511 6.49 20.33 38.31
C ALA A 511 6.75 21.81 38.63
N SER A 512 7.12 22.11 39.87
CA SER A 512 7.63 23.43 40.27
C SER A 512 8.56 23.27 41.45
N ILE A 513 9.84 23.02 41.15
CA ILE A 513 10.87 22.74 42.16
C ILE A 513 11.93 23.83 42.06
N VAL A 514 11.98 24.71 43.06
CA VAL A 514 13.01 25.75 43.15
C VAL A 514 14.34 25.11 43.54
N LEU A 515 15.37 25.35 42.73
CA LEU A 515 16.73 24.89 42.94
C LEU A 515 17.51 25.88 43.82
N ALA A 516 18.66 25.46 44.34
CA ALA A 516 19.47 26.25 45.28
C ALA A 516 19.91 27.64 44.73
N GLU A 517 19.94 27.80 43.41
CA GLU A 517 20.32 29.06 42.73
C GLU A 517 19.12 29.89 42.25
N GLY A 518 17.91 29.57 42.71
CA GLY A 518 16.68 30.33 42.42
C GLY A 518 16.01 30.01 41.08
N GLN A 519 16.65 29.19 40.23
CA GLN A 519 16.03 28.60 39.04
C GLN A 519 14.97 27.55 39.45
N THR A 520 13.98 27.31 38.59
CA THR A 520 12.89 26.37 38.88
C THR A 520 12.84 25.26 37.84
N LEU A 521 12.94 24.00 38.27
CA LEU A 521 12.60 22.85 37.45
C LEU A 521 11.07 22.77 37.33
N LEU A 522 10.56 22.91 36.10
CA LEU A 522 9.13 23.02 35.82
C LEU A 522 8.53 21.72 35.27
N THR A 523 9.34 20.67 35.08
CA THR A 523 8.92 19.38 34.53
C THR A 523 9.56 18.24 35.31
N LEU A 524 8.84 17.15 35.55
CA LEU A 524 9.35 15.96 36.24
C LEU A 524 8.63 14.71 35.70
N GLY A 525 9.20 13.53 35.90
CA GLY A 525 8.54 12.25 35.61
C GLY A 525 9.33 11.37 34.63
N PRO A 526 8.68 10.41 33.98
CA PRO A 526 9.27 9.63 32.89
C PRO A 526 9.59 10.54 31.70
N ALA A 527 10.83 10.49 31.22
CA ALA A 527 11.23 11.24 30.04
C ALA A 527 10.54 10.64 28.81
N LEU A 528 9.83 11.47 28.04
CA LEU A 528 9.26 11.07 26.75
C LEU A 528 10.33 11.11 25.66
N PHE A 529 11.12 12.19 25.63
CA PHE A 529 12.23 12.36 24.71
C PHE A 529 13.18 13.47 25.18
N SER A 530 14.35 13.53 24.56
CA SER A 530 15.30 14.64 24.68
C SER A 530 15.84 15.03 23.31
N LEU A 531 16.07 16.33 23.10
CA LEU A 531 16.51 16.88 21.83
C LEU A 531 17.71 17.83 22.06
N PRO A 532 18.92 17.46 21.65
CA PRO A 532 20.06 18.38 21.65
C PRO A 532 19.90 19.43 20.55
N LEU A 533 20.07 20.69 20.89
CA LEU A 533 19.96 21.82 19.97
C LEU A 533 21.23 22.67 20.02
N VAL A 534 21.92 22.78 18.89
CA VAL A 534 23.14 23.59 18.73
C VAL A 534 22.82 24.82 17.91
N GLY A 535 23.29 25.99 18.34
CA GLY A 535 23.13 27.24 17.60
C GLY A 535 23.46 28.48 18.44
N SER A 536 23.76 29.60 17.81
CA SER A 536 23.95 30.89 18.49
C SER A 536 23.58 32.02 17.53
N PRO A 537 22.73 32.99 17.92
CA PRO A 537 22.11 33.17 19.26
C PRO A 537 20.85 32.33 19.50
N SER A 538 20.42 31.54 18.51
CA SER A 538 19.21 30.70 18.58
C SER A 538 19.52 29.29 18.11
N ALA A 539 18.93 28.29 18.76
CA ALA A 539 19.01 26.89 18.35
C ALA A 539 17.60 26.35 18.09
N THR A 540 17.41 25.65 16.96
CA THR A 540 16.10 25.15 16.52
C THR A 540 16.15 23.66 16.23
N GLY A 541 15.01 22.99 16.40
CA GLY A 541 14.84 21.58 16.04
C GLY A 541 13.39 21.22 15.82
N ASN A 542 13.17 20.04 15.23
CA ASN A 542 11.85 19.53 14.89
C ASN A 542 11.64 18.18 15.57
N ILE A 543 10.43 17.96 16.07
CA ILE A 543 9.98 16.68 16.60
C ILE A 543 8.77 16.27 15.78
N VAL A 544 8.85 15.12 15.13
CA VAL A 544 7.70 14.56 14.40
C VAL A 544 6.71 14.02 15.44
N ILE A 545 5.51 14.60 15.49
CA ILE A 545 4.45 14.10 16.36
C ILE A 545 3.77 12.93 15.66
N PRO A 546 3.78 11.71 16.23
CA PRO A 546 3.12 10.58 15.62
C PRO A 546 1.64 10.87 15.40
N ASN A 547 1.15 10.36 14.28
CA ASN A 547 -0.26 10.46 13.95
C ASN A 547 -1.02 9.29 14.58
N ASP A 548 -1.27 9.38 15.88
CA ASP A 548 -1.85 8.30 16.68
C ASP A 548 -3.00 8.87 17.53
N PRO A 549 -4.23 8.32 17.47
CA PRO A 549 -5.38 8.87 18.17
C PRO A 549 -5.29 8.61 19.67
N GLN A 550 -4.52 7.61 20.10
CA GLN A 550 -4.28 7.36 21.52
C GLN A 550 -3.47 8.49 22.17
N LEU A 551 -2.74 9.26 21.36
CA LEU A 551 -2.04 10.46 21.78
C LEU A 551 -2.94 11.70 21.83
N SER A 552 -4.16 11.64 21.30
CA SER A 552 -5.13 12.75 21.33
C SER A 552 -5.42 13.20 22.76
N GLY A 553 -5.18 14.49 23.04
CA GLY A 553 -5.35 15.05 24.37
C GLY A 553 -4.25 14.70 25.37
N MET A 554 -3.23 13.92 24.97
CA MET A 554 -2.06 13.66 25.79
C MET A 554 -1.39 14.99 26.15
N LYS A 555 -1.02 15.11 27.42
CA LYS A 555 -0.37 16.29 27.97
C LYS A 555 1.08 15.97 28.30
N PHE A 556 1.96 16.91 28.02
CA PHE A 556 3.36 16.83 28.40
C PHE A 556 3.94 18.23 28.52
N SER A 557 5.10 18.35 29.15
CA SER A 557 5.77 19.63 29.39
C SER A 557 7.17 19.60 28.81
N LEU A 558 7.56 20.67 28.11
CA LEU A 558 8.92 20.89 27.63
C LEU A 558 9.63 21.94 28.45
N GLN A 559 10.89 21.71 28.74
CA GLN A 559 11.80 22.71 29.30
C GLN A 559 13.19 22.53 28.69
N ALA A 560 13.94 23.62 28.55
CA ALA A 560 15.28 23.60 27.99
C ALA A 560 16.32 23.84 29.10
N ALA A 561 17.37 23.02 29.13
CA ALA A 561 18.61 23.31 29.84
C ALA A 561 19.62 23.93 28.88
N HIS A 562 20.00 25.16 29.15
CA HIS A 562 21.07 25.89 28.48
C HIS A 562 22.39 25.48 29.13
N ILE A 563 23.35 25.00 28.35
CA ILE A 563 24.61 24.49 28.90
C ILE A 563 25.83 24.94 28.09
N GLY A 564 26.98 25.00 28.76
CA GLY A 564 28.25 25.45 28.19
C GLY A 564 28.48 26.95 28.28
N GLY A 565 29.74 27.39 28.15
CA GLY A 565 30.14 28.78 28.36
C GLY A 565 30.67 29.05 29.77
N GLY A 566 30.64 30.32 30.20
CA GLY A 566 31.20 30.75 31.50
C GLY A 566 30.27 30.56 32.71
N GLN A 567 28.99 30.25 32.49
CA GLN A 567 28.00 29.89 33.52
C GLN A 567 27.78 28.37 33.51
N THR A 568 27.34 27.80 34.65
CA THR A 568 27.13 26.36 34.82
C THR A 568 25.98 25.84 33.97
N PHE A 569 24.76 26.36 34.15
CA PHE A 569 23.59 26.12 33.29
C PHE A 569 22.46 27.11 33.58
N ALA A 570 21.50 27.24 32.65
CA ALA A 570 20.24 27.93 32.88
C ALA A 570 19.03 27.09 32.44
N LEU A 571 17.91 27.16 33.14
CA LEU A 571 16.66 26.47 32.83
C LEU A 571 15.65 27.45 32.25
N SER A 572 15.12 27.16 31.07
CA SER A 572 14.05 27.98 30.48
C SER A 572 12.77 27.91 31.29
N ASN A 573 11.85 28.84 31.03
CA ASN A 573 10.44 28.61 31.33
C ASN A 573 9.91 27.39 30.54
N ALA A 574 8.85 26.75 31.04
CA ALA A 574 8.31 25.55 30.43
C ALA A 574 7.20 25.84 29.40
N ARG A 575 7.01 24.90 28.48
CA ARG A 575 5.86 24.84 27.57
C ARG A 575 5.02 23.62 27.91
N ASP A 576 3.82 23.85 28.42
CA ASP A 576 2.86 22.79 28.65
C ASP A 576 2.06 22.57 27.36
N LEU A 577 2.13 21.36 26.84
CA LEU A 577 1.67 20.97 25.53
C LEU A 577 0.48 20.02 25.65
N VAL A 578 -0.50 20.19 24.76
CA VAL A 578 -1.63 19.27 24.59
C VAL A 578 -1.64 18.83 23.14
N LEU A 579 -1.43 17.54 22.90
CA LEU A 579 -1.54 16.95 21.57
C LEU A 579 -2.99 17.02 21.09
N GLY A 580 -3.18 17.40 19.83
CA GLY A 580 -4.51 17.60 19.28
C GLY A 580 -4.51 17.83 17.78
N ARG A 581 -5.64 18.32 17.25
CA ARG A 581 -5.76 18.75 15.85
C ARG A 581 -5.12 20.11 15.61
#